data_AF-A0A961RDL1-F1
#
_entry.id   AF-A0A961RDL1-F1
#
_cell.length_a   1.000
_cell.length_b   1.000
_cell.length_c   1.000
_cell.angle_alpha   90.00
_cell.angle_beta   90.00
_cell.angle_gamma   90.00
#
_symmetry.space_group_name_H-M   'P 1'
#
loop_
_entity.id
_entity.type
_entity.pdbx_description
1 polymer ?
#
loop_
_entity_poly.entity_id
_entity_poly.type
_entity_poly.pdbx_seq_one_letter_code
_entity_poly.pdbx_strand_id
1 'polypeptide(L)'
;MALAQTKIHFSVLDIAAKGNWPPLEKYDAVVLSTENIHELSTAQALDMVRYVQGGGGLLVAYRGWHPVLADLFGCRPSTAAPDYLPAGGRGLRFCEELFTGAEGLHIRDEHWEFEHAQLDISKVGLEAGCNILATDDDDRPIAWQYDIAKGRVIYWNTVVLFCRGLRGFALQSLLSVMRCGISSIAGVGVMQVDDFPPSLSLAPSDPAGPELADVRRNDFYLQVWLPDMMKLKKKHSLTYTCYVIMNYHDTDVSSFPEDGAVGNLVDTGELGKRMSAIAGRLEDVEIGFHGYNHEPMTREGWPDLVVAEKKLKLARSMWEEHVSAAMPVSFVPANNWYHEEHLKLLGRVFPEITTVCSLFSTGDASLGGYREFGAEPWNEALLCVPRETCGYMFGPRERMMLLSQIAALGCWTHFIHPDDVFDVPRQDQPGAYVRNVERRYWHTDNPAGLKGLLDELDDWLTTVTTLFPWIDFLTTSKAAVRFQRHSQTTVRITLGYSRAVIESAMPGLYYLRVRDGIDVRPGRGGRIADKKSVFGGTLYTVGCRSGRTEFRLG
;
A
#
# COMPACT_ATOMS: atom_id res chain seq x y z
N MET A 1 5.47 -9.37 -11.68
CA MET A 1 5.80 -9.81 -10.31
C MET A 1 4.71 -9.47 -9.27
N ALA A 2 3.44 -9.29 -9.66
CA ALA A 2 2.32 -9.02 -8.74
C ALA A 2 1.89 -10.26 -7.92
N LEU A 3 2.02 -11.46 -8.51
CA LEU A 3 1.59 -12.72 -7.91
C LEU A 3 2.64 -13.36 -6.99
N ALA A 4 3.84 -12.79 -6.90
CA ALA A 4 4.94 -13.42 -6.16
C ALA A 4 4.65 -13.52 -4.65
N GLN A 5 3.88 -12.56 -4.10
CA GLN A 5 3.52 -12.51 -2.68
C GLN A 5 2.15 -13.15 -2.38
N THR A 6 1.38 -13.55 -3.41
CA THR A 6 -0.02 -13.99 -3.27
C THR A 6 -0.17 -15.50 -3.02
N LYS A 7 0.94 -16.25 -3.14
CA LYS A 7 0.97 -17.72 -3.07
C LYS A 7 0.10 -18.41 -4.14
N ILE A 8 -0.25 -17.71 -5.21
CA ILE A 8 -0.86 -18.28 -6.41
C ILE A 8 0.24 -18.92 -7.24
N HIS A 9 0.06 -20.19 -7.62
CA HIS A 9 0.96 -20.86 -8.54
C HIS A 9 0.73 -20.36 -9.97
N PHE A 10 1.80 -19.97 -10.66
CA PHE A 10 1.73 -19.50 -12.04
C PHE A 10 2.95 -19.99 -12.83
N SER A 11 2.81 -19.97 -14.16
CA SER A 11 3.92 -20.11 -15.11
C SER A 11 3.85 -18.97 -16.12
N VAL A 12 5.00 -18.56 -16.63
CA VAL A 12 5.10 -17.49 -17.63
C VAL A 12 5.45 -18.10 -18.99
N LEU A 13 4.72 -17.69 -20.02
CA LEU A 13 5.02 -17.99 -21.42
C LEU A 13 5.36 -16.68 -22.12
N ASP A 14 6.53 -16.59 -22.72
CA ASP A 14 6.88 -15.54 -23.66
C ASP A 14 6.43 -15.96 -25.06
N ILE A 15 5.46 -15.23 -25.62
CA ILE A 15 4.89 -15.51 -26.95
C ILE A 15 5.90 -15.24 -28.08
N ALA A 16 6.86 -14.33 -27.87
CA ALA A 16 7.88 -14.01 -28.87
C ALA A 16 8.96 -15.10 -28.96
N ALA A 17 9.23 -15.80 -27.85
CA ALA A 17 10.26 -16.83 -27.76
C ALA A 17 9.93 -18.15 -28.50
N LYS A 18 8.74 -18.26 -29.13
CA LYS A 18 8.24 -19.46 -29.84
C LYS A 18 8.37 -20.76 -29.03
N GLY A 19 8.06 -20.70 -27.74
CA GLY A 19 7.99 -21.87 -26.85
C GLY A 19 6.78 -22.76 -27.15
N ASN A 20 6.75 -23.94 -26.52
CA ASN A 20 5.60 -24.85 -26.62
C ASN A 20 4.36 -24.21 -25.98
N TRP A 21 3.24 -24.21 -26.71
CA TRP A 21 1.96 -23.76 -26.17
C TRP A 21 1.48 -24.70 -25.04
N PRO A 22 1.18 -24.18 -23.85
CA PRO A 22 0.83 -25.01 -22.71
C PRO A 22 -0.62 -25.53 -22.81
N PRO A 23 -0.91 -26.70 -22.21
CA PRO A 23 -2.29 -27.18 -22.06
C PRO A 23 -3.07 -26.27 -21.11
N LEU A 24 -3.88 -25.37 -21.65
CA LEU A 24 -4.58 -24.32 -20.90
C LEU A 24 -5.56 -24.90 -19.85
N GLU A 25 -6.10 -26.10 -20.07
CA GLU A 25 -7.03 -26.77 -19.15
C GLU A 25 -6.43 -27.10 -17.77
N LYS A 26 -5.10 -27.00 -17.62
CA LYS A 26 -4.41 -27.14 -16.33
C LYS A 26 -4.45 -25.88 -15.46
N TYR A 27 -4.96 -24.77 -16.00
CA TYR A 27 -4.97 -23.47 -15.33
C TYR A 27 -6.39 -22.99 -15.04
N ASP A 28 -6.63 -22.47 -13.85
CA ASP A 28 -7.92 -21.84 -13.48
C ASP A 28 -8.14 -20.50 -14.21
N ALA A 29 -7.06 -19.81 -14.57
CA ALA A 29 -7.10 -18.59 -15.36
C ALA A 29 -5.84 -18.39 -16.19
N VAL A 30 -5.98 -17.65 -17.29
CA VAL A 30 -4.90 -17.12 -18.12
C VAL A 30 -4.84 -15.59 -17.98
N VAL A 31 -3.63 -15.02 -17.89
CA VAL A 31 -3.42 -13.57 -17.85
C VAL A 31 -2.64 -13.13 -19.09
N LEU A 32 -3.24 -12.27 -19.91
CA LEU A 32 -2.55 -11.58 -21.00
C LEU A 32 -1.97 -10.27 -20.45
N SER A 33 -0.65 -10.15 -20.51
CA SER A 33 0.12 -9.02 -19.94
C SER A 33 1.06 -8.38 -20.97
N THR A 34 0.65 -8.40 -22.24
CA THR A 34 1.39 -7.86 -23.38
C THR A 34 0.41 -7.22 -24.36
N GLU A 35 0.83 -6.19 -25.10
CA GLU A 35 0.08 -5.64 -26.22
C GLU A 35 0.25 -6.46 -27.51
N ASN A 36 1.27 -7.32 -27.56
CA ASN A 36 1.61 -8.11 -28.74
C ASN A 36 0.77 -9.38 -28.88
N ILE A 37 -0.45 -9.41 -28.35
CA ILE A 37 -1.33 -10.58 -28.47
C ILE A 37 -1.73 -10.88 -29.92
N HIS A 38 -1.54 -9.92 -30.84
CA HIS A 38 -1.68 -10.10 -32.28
C HIS A 38 -0.66 -11.08 -32.88
N GLU A 39 0.44 -11.38 -32.18
CA GLU A 39 1.44 -12.37 -32.60
C GLU A 39 0.99 -13.83 -32.37
N LEU A 40 -0.09 -14.05 -31.60
CA LEU A 40 -0.65 -15.39 -31.46
C LEU A 40 -1.08 -15.93 -32.82
N SER A 41 -0.75 -17.19 -33.10
CA SER A 41 -1.31 -17.86 -34.27
C SER A 41 -2.82 -18.06 -34.10
N THR A 42 -3.55 -18.13 -35.21
CA THR A 42 -4.98 -18.45 -35.22
C THR A 42 -5.30 -19.71 -34.42
N ALA A 43 -4.45 -20.73 -34.47
CA ALA A 43 -4.64 -21.97 -33.70
C ALA A 43 -4.56 -21.73 -32.18
N GLN A 44 -3.58 -20.93 -31.72
CA GLN A 44 -3.43 -20.57 -30.31
C GLN A 44 -4.58 -19.67 -29.83
N ALA A 45 -5.00 -18.71 -30.64
CA ALA A 45 -6.15 -17.86 -30.34
C ALA A 45 -7.44 -18.68 -30.23
N LEU A 46 -7.71 -19.59 -31.18
CA LEU A 46 -8.85 -20.51 -31.11
C LEU A 46 -8.77 -21.47 -29.91
N ASP A 47 -7.57 -21.84 -29.48
CA ASP A 47 -7.39 -22.63 -28.26
C ASP A 47 -7.79 -21.86 -27.01
N MET A 48 -7.41 -20.58 -26.92
CA MET A 48 -7.89 -19.66 -25.88
C MET A 48 -9.42 -19.54 -25.87
N VAL A 49 -10.03 -19.43 -27.05
CA VAL A 49 -11.50 -19.39 -27.20
C VAL A 49 -12.13 -20.65 -26.59
N ARG A 50 -11.65 -21.84 -26.97
CA ARG A 50 -12.16 -23.10 -26.43
C ARG A 50 -11.96 -23.21 -24.93
N TYR A 51 -10.80 -22.79 -24.41
CA TYR A 51 -10.48 -22.78 -22.99
C TYR A 51 -11.48 -21.93 -22.19
N VAL A 52 -11.68 -20.67 -22.60
CA VAL A 52 -12.62 -19.76 -21.92
C VAL A 52 -14.04 -20.31 -22.03
N GLN A 53 -14.50 -20.67 -23.22
CA GLN A 53 -15.86 -21.21 -23.39
C GLN A 53 -16.10 -22.50 -22.57
N GLY A 54 -15.05 -23.29 -22.34
CA GLY A 54 -15.04 -24.49 -21.51
C GLY A 54 -15.14 -24.24 -20.00
N GLY A 55 -14.93 -23.01 -19.53
CA GLY A 55 -15.00 -22.63 -18.12
C GLY A 55 -13.81 -21.83 -17.60
N GLY A 56 -12.76 -21.68 -18.42
CA GLY A 56 -11.55 -20.95 -18.06
C GLY A 56 -11.78 -19.46 -17.78
N GLY A 57 -10.97 -18.89 -16.89
CA GLY A 57 -10.91 -17.45 -16.65
C GLY A 57 -9.88 -16.78 -17.56
N LEU A 58 -10.18 -15.59 -18.09
CA LEU A 58 -9.23 -14.78 -18.86
C LEU A 58 -9.16 -13.36 -18.30
N LEU A 59 -7.97 -12.93 -17.89
CA LEU A 59 -7.70 -11.53 -17.56
C LEU A 59 -6.83 -10.93 -18.66
N VAL A 60 -7.34 -9.92 -19.36
CA VAL A 60 -6.52 -9.05 -20.20
C VAL A 60 -6.06 -7.90 -19.33
N ALA A 61 -4.86 -8.02 -18.75
CA ALA A 61 -4.30 -7.05 -17.80
C ALA A 61 -3.52 -5.93 -18.49
N TYR A 62 -3.17 -6.12 -19.76
CA TYR A 62 -2.54 -5.12 -20.60
C TYR A 62 -3.30 -5.08 -21.91
N ARG A 63 -3.81 -3.91 -22.31
CA ARG A 63 -4.61 -3.77 -23.53
C ARG A 63 -3.92 -4.36 -24.76
N GLY A 64 -4.70 -5.05 -25.58
CA GLY A 64 -4.22 -5.68 -26.82
C GLY A 64 -5.36 -6.18 -27.68
N TRP A 65 -5.11 -6.35 -28.98
CA TRP A 65 -6.13 -6.79 -29.93
C TRP A 65 -5.69 -8.01 -30.73
N HIS A 66 -6.61 -8.95 -30.91
CA HIS A 66 -6.48 -10.05 -31.84
C HIS A 66 -7.87 -10.35 -32.44
N PRO A 67 -8.06 -10.34 -33.77
CA PRO A 67 -9.39 -10.48 -34.38
C PRO A 67 -10.17 -11.72 -33.95
N VAL A 68 -9.50 -12.87 -33.80
CA VAL A 68 -10.13 -14.13 -33.32
C VAL A 68 -10.58 -14.05 -31.85
N LEU A 69 -9.99 -13.17 -31.04
CA LEU A 69 -10.32 -13.01 -29.62
C LEU A 69 -11.33 -11.88 -29.38
N ALA A 70 -11.69 -11.08 -30.40
CA ALA A 70 -12.58 -9.93 -30.27
C ALA A 70 -13.91 -10.30 -29.58
N ASP A 71 -14.51 -11.42 -29.99
CA ASP A 71 -15.74 -11.94 -29.40
C ASP A 71 -15.55 -12.34 -27.93
N LEU A 72 -14.38 -12.90 -27.54
CA LEU A 72 -14.09 -13.19 -26.13
C LEU A 72 -13.95 -11.92 -25.31
N PHE A 73 -13.45 -10.85 -25.90
CA PHE A 73 -13.35 -9.55 -25.25
C PHE A 73 -14.71 -8.86 -25.15
N GLY A 74 -15.78 -9.47 -25.69
CA GLY A 74 -17.10 -8.87 -25.72
C GLY A 74 -17.17 -7.62 -26.60
N CYS A 75 -16.22 -7.48 -27.53
CA CYS A 75 -16.24 -6.44 -28.54
C CYS A 75 -17.02 -6.96 -29.75
N ARG A 76 -17.91 -6.14 -30.32
CA ARG A 76 -18.66 -6.55 -31.50
C ARG A 76 -17.70 -6.90 -32.64
N PRO A 77 -18.02 -7.93 -33.46
CA PRO A 77 -17.11 -8.41 -34.48
C PRO A 77 -16.70 -7.28 -35.45
N SER A 78 -15.41 -6.96 -35.45
CA SER A 78 -14.76 -6.10 -36.43
C SER A 78 -13.53 -6.83 -36.96
N THR A 79 -13.36 -6.84 -38.28
CA THR A 79 -12.14 -7.39 -38.91
C THR A 79 -10.93 -6.48 -38.72
N ALA A 80 -11.15 -5.20 -38.44
CA ALA A 80 -10.11 -4.22 -38.17
C ALA A 80 -9.87 -4.06 -36.66
N ALA A 81 -8.61 -3.88 -36.28
CA ALA A 81 -8.26 -3.47 -34.92
C ALA A 81 -8.83 -2.07 -34.63
N PRO A 82 -9.36 -1.82 -33.42
CA PRO A 82 -9.72 -0.47 -33.01
C PRO A 82 -8.50 0.45 -33.04
N ASP A 83 -8.72 1.71 -33.38
CA ASP A 83 -7.66 2.73 -33.36
C ASP A 83 -7.20 3.01 -31.92
N TYR A 84 -6.01 3.58 -31.79
CA TYR A 84 -5.54 4.11 -30.51
C TYR A 84 -6.16 5.49 -30.26
N LEU A 85 -6.54 5.75 -29.01
CA LEU A 85 -6.94 7.10 -28.59
C LEU A 85 -5.68 7.95 -28.32
N PRO A 86 -5.39 9.00 -29.12
CA PRO A 86 -4.12 9.74 -29.05
C PRO A 86 -3.98 10.62 -27.81
N ALA A 87 -5.10 11.11 -27.28
CA ALA A 87 -5.20 11.65 -25.93
C ALA A 87 -5.84 10.53 -25.11
N GLY A 88 -5.03 9.74 -24.40
CA GLY A 88 -5.55 8.66 -23.55
C GLY A 88 -6.66 9.18 -22.62
N GLY A 89 -7.55 8.29 -22.17
CA GLY A 89 -8.59 8.71 -21.24
C GLY A 89 -8.02 9.25 -19.93
N ARG A 90 -8.80 10.13 -19.32
CA ARG A 90 -8.44 10.91 -18.12
C ARG A 90 -9.16 10.37 -16.90
N GLY A 91 -8.48 10.29 -15.77
CA GLY A 91 -9.05 9.77 -14.54
C GLY A 91 -9.54 8.32 -14.64
N LEU A 92 -10.00 7.79 -13.51
CA LEU A 92 -10.52 6.44 -13.39
C LEU A 92 -11.67 6.42 -12.38
N ARG A 93 -12.82 5.95 -12.82
CA ARG A 93 -14.03 5.81 -11.99
C ARG A 93 -14.51 4.37 -12.00
N PHE A 94 -14.66 3.78 -10.82
CA PHE A 94 -15.27 2.45 -10.67
C PHE A 94 -16.79 2.57 -10.53
N CYS A 95 -17.48 1.85 -11.42
CA CYS A 95 -18.93 1.77 -11.46
C CYS A 95 -19.47 0.62 -10.61
N GLU A 96 -18.64 -0.37 -10.29
CA GLU A 96 -19.04 -1.61 -9.64
C GLU A 96 -18.05 -1.98 -8.54
N GLU A 97 -18.53 -2.73 -7.54
CA GLU A 97 -17.75 -3.22 -6.40
C GLU A 97 -16.82 -4.39 -6.82
N LEU A 98 -15.78 -4.13 -7.63
CA LEU A 98 -14.83 -5.15 -8.07
C LEU A 98 -14.21 -5.89 -6.88
N PHE A 99 -13.93 -5.18 -5.79
CA PHE A 99 -13.58 -5.69 -4.47
C PHE A 99 -14.01 -4.66 -3.43
N THR A 100 -14.03 -5.03 -2.15
CA THR A 100 -14.51 -4.17 -1.05
C THR A 100 -13.98 -2.73 -1.11
N GLY A 101 -14.89 -1.78 -1.31
CA GLY A 101 -14.61 -0.34 -1.30
C GLY A 101 -14.21 0.26 -2.65
N ALA A 102 -14.19 -0.53 -3.72
CA ALA A 102 -13.88 -0.07 -5.07
C ALA A 102 -15.04 0.73 -5.68
N GLU A 103 -16.29 0.39 -5.39
CA GLU A 103 -17.44 1.11 -5.96
C GLU A 103 -17.41 2.61 -5.59
N GLY A 104 -17.64 3.46 -6.58
CA GLY A 104 -17.62 4.91 -6.41
C GLY A 104 -16.24 5.52 -6.16
N LEU A 105 -15.15 4.74 -6.21
CA LEU A 105 -13.81 5.29 -6.28
C LEU A 105 -13.66 6.07 -7.60
N HIS A 106 -13.35 7.36 -7.49
CA HIS A 106 -13.15 8.25 -8.63
C HIS A 106 -11.87 9.06 -8.45
N ILE A 107 -10.82 8.69 -9.18
CA ILE A 107 -9.61 9.51 -9.29
C ILE A 107 -9.77 10.39 -10.52
N ARG A 108 -9.92 11.70 -10.33
CA ARG A 108 -10.00 12.67 -11.44
C ARG A 108 -8.64 12.89 -12.07
N ASP A 109 -8.64 13.43 -13.28
CA ASP A 109 -7.41 13.76 -14.04
C ASP A 109 -6.34 14.49 -13.21
N GLU A 110 -6.72 15.51 -12.43
CA GLU A 110 -5.81 16.31 -11.59
C GLU A 110 -5.09 15.52 -10.49
N HIS A 111 -5.57 14.32 -10.18
CA HIS A 111 -5.01 13.39 -9.20
C HIS A 111 -4.58 12.05 -9.83
N TRP A 112 -4.71 11.93 -11.16
CA TRP A 112 -4.42 10.71 -11.89
C TRP A 112 -3.01 10.79 -12.51
N GLU A 113 -2.04 10.18 -11.83
CA GLU A 113 -0.62 10.24 -12.20
C GLU A 113 -0.25 9.27 -13.33
N PHE A 114 -1.21 8.62 -13.98
CA PHE A 114 -0.97 7.57 -14.97
C PHE A 114 -1.57 7.90 -16.34
N GLU A 115 -1.03 7.32 -17.40
CA GLU A 115 -1.62 7.45 -18.73
C GLU A 115 -2.34 6.17 -19.12
N HIS A 116 -3.63 6.30 -19.46
CA HIS A 116 -4.44 5.11 -19.73
C HIS A 116 -4.03 4.36 -21.00
N ALA A 117 -3.52 5.04 -22.04
CA ALA A 117 -3.24 4.49 -23.38
C ALA A 117 -4.28 3.44 -23.81
N GLN A 118 -5.36 3.84 -24.48
CA GLN A 118 -6.54 2.99 -24.69
C GLN A 118 -6.75 2.68 -26.18
N LEU A 119 -7.43 1.57 -26.47
CA LEU A 119 -8.09 1.34 -27.76
C LEU A 119 -9.42 2.10 -27.78
N ASP A 120 -9.82 2.62 -28.95
CA ASP A 120 -11.10 3.32 -29.15
C ASP A 120 -12.28 2.34 -29.15
N ILE A 121 -12.65 1.90 -27.95
CA ILE A 121 -13.76 0.98 -27.70
C ILE A 121 -14.80 1.73 -26.88
N SER A 122 -15.87 2.18 -27.54
CA SER A 122 -17.00 2.82 -26.89
C SER A 122 -17.96 1.80 -26.25
N LYS A 123 -18.84 2.25 -25.35
CA LYS A 123 -19.91 1.42 -24.77
C LYS A 123 -20.78 0.73 -25.82
N VAL A 124 -21.04 1.40 -26.95
CA VAL A 124 -21.85 0.86 -28.06
C VAL A 124 -21.11 -0.23 -28.83
N GLY A 125 -19.77 -0.20 -28.80
CA GLY A 125 -18.91 -1.23 -29.40
C GLY A 125 -18.85 -2.53 -28.61
N LEU A 126 -19.38 -2.55 -27.37
CA LEU A 126 -19.44 -3.75 -26.55
C LEU A 126 -20.73 -4.55 -26.79
N GLU A 127 -20.64 -5.85 -26.57
CA GLU A 127 -21.77 -6.77 -26.50
C GLU A 127 -22.66 -6.43 -25.30
N ALA A 128 -23.97 -6.65 -25.43
CA ALA A 128 -24.93 -6.30 -24.39
C ALA A 128 -24.70 -7.05 -23.05
N GLY A 129 -23.98 -8.18 -23.07
CA GLY A 129 -23.60 -8.93 -21.88
C GLY A 129 -22.35 -8.39 -21.16
N CYS A 130 -21.69 -7.36 -21.69
CA CYS A 130 -20.55 -6.73 -21.02
C CYS A 130 -21.01 -5.84 -19.88
N ASN A 131 -20.43 -6.04 -18.71
CA ASN A 131 -20.66 -5.20 -17.53
C ASN A 131 -19.45 -4.31 -17.31
N ILE A 132 -19.64 -3.00 -17.41
CA ILE A 132 -18.56 -2.02 -17.28
C ILE A 132 -18.23 -1.84 -15.80
N LEU A 133 -17.01 -2.22 -15.43
CA LEU A 133 -16.51 -2.14 -14.07
C LEU A 133 -15.90 -0.76 -13.77
N ALA A 134 -15.26 -0.15 -14.77
CA ALA A 134 -14.65 1.16 -14.64
C ALA A 134 -14.67 1.95 -15.97
N THR A 135 -14.75 3.27 -15.85
CA THR A 135 -14.66 4.23 -16.96
C THR A 135 -13.59 5.28 -16.72
N ASP A 136 -13.19 5.99 -17.77
CA ASP A 136 -12.53 7.29 -17.65
C ASP A 136 -13.56 8.40 -17.35
N ASP A 137 -13.09 9.65 -17.24
CA ASP A 137 -13.89 10.85 -17.00
C ASP A 137 -14.83 11.20 -18.18
N ASP A 138 -14.49 10.73 -19.39
CA ASP A 138 -15.31 10.89 -20.60
C ASP A 138 -16.30 9.73 -20.79
N ASP A 139 -16.48 8.89 -19.77
CA ASP A 139 -17.39 7.74 -19.74
C ASP A 139 -17.03 6.62 -20.73
N ARG A 140 -15.76 6.53 -21.16
CA ARG A 140 -15.25 5.43 -21.99
C ARG A 140 -14.90 4.21 -21.12
N PRO A 141 -15.23 2.98 -21.55
CA PRO A 141 -14.87 1.76 -20.81
C PRO A 141 -13.36 1.57 -20.64
N ILE A 142 -12.93 1.45 -19.38
CA ILE A 142 -11.55 1.09 -19.01
C ILE A 142 -11.45 -0.37 -18.61
N ALA A 143 -12.43 -0.85 -17.86
CA ALA A 143 -12.48 -2.24 -17.43
C ALA A 143 -13.91 -2.75 -17.58
N TRP A 144 -14.07 -3.97 -18.10
CA TRP A 144 -15.36 -4.64 -18.12
C TRP A 144 -15.23 -6.14 -17.90
N GLN A 145 -16.31 -6.74 -17.39
CA GLN A 145 -16.48 -8.18 -17.27
C GLN A 145 -17.41 -8.69 -18.36
N TYR A 146 -17.06 -9.81 -18.97
CA TYR A 146 -17.91 -10.53 -19.91
C TYR A 146 -17.97 -12.02 -19.58
N ASP A 147 -19.16 -12.50 -19.23
CA ASP A 147 -19.41 -13.93 -19.03
C ASP A 147 -19.82 -14.55 -20.37
N ILE A 148 -19.04 -15.53 -20.84
CA ILE A 148 -19.25 -16.18 -22.15
C ILE A 148 -19.21 -17.70 -22.00
N ALA A 149 -20.30 -18.35 -22.42
CA ALA A 149 -20.56 -19.76 -22.18
C ALA A 149 -20.36 -20.12 -20.68
N LYS A 150 -19.30 -20.86 -20.32
CA LYS A 150 -18.98 -21.20 -18.92
C LYS A 150 -17.84 -20.35 -18.34
N GLY A 151 -17.14 -19.60 -19.19
CA GLY A 151 -15.98 -18.80 -18.83
C GLY A 151 -16.33 -17.39 -18.42
N ARG A 152 -15.30 -16.66 -17.99
CA ARG A 152 -15.39 -15.25 -17.64
C ARG A 152 -14.14 -14.53 -18.12
N VAL A 153 -14.34 -13.37 -18.72
CA VAL A 153 -13.28 -12.46 -19.14
C VAL A 153 -13.38 -11.17 -18.34
N ILE A 154 -12.24 -10.66 -17.87
CA ILE A 154 -12.11 -9.24 -17.51
C ILE A 154 -11.09 -8.63 -18.46
N TYR A 155 -11.49 -7.56 -19.13
CA TYR A 155 -10.64 -6.83 -20.06
C TYR A 155 -10.34 -5.44 -19.49
N TRP A 156 -9.05 -5.14 -19.29
CA TRP A 156 -8.57 -3.80 -18.99
C TRP A 156 -8.06 -3.16 -20.28
N ASN A 157 -8.84 -2.20 -20.81
CA ASN A 157 -8.49 -1.38 -21.95
C ASN A 157 -7.54 -0.25 -21.56
N THR A 158 -6.43 -0.63 -20.94
CA THR A 158 -5.41 0.29 -20.48
C THR A 158 -4.10 -0.46 -20.24
N VAL A 159 -3.02 0.29 -20.02
CA VAL A 159 -1.70 -0.24 -19.65
C VAL A 159 -1.44 -0.15 -18.15
N VAL A 160 -2.18 0.67 -17.41
CA VAL A 160 -1.80 1.15 -16.05
C VAL A 160 -1.69 0.06 -14.98
N LEU A 161 -2.19 -1.16 -15.21
CA LEU A 161 -2.03 -2.26 -14.25
C LEU A 161 -0.56 -2.71 -14.06
N PHE A 162 0.39 -2.22 -14.87
CA PHE A 162 1.82 -2.40 -14.57
C PHE A 162 2.27 -1.62 -13.33
N CYS A 163 1.56 -0.54 -12.97
CA CYS A 163 1.90 0.32 -11.84
C CYS A 163 1.62 -0.38 -10.51
N ARG A 164 2.56 -0.28 -9.56
CA ARG A 164 2.43 -0.92 -8.24
C ARG A 164 1.21 -0.41 -7.45
N GLY A 165 0.88 0.87 -7.59
CA GLY A 165 -0.31 1.47 -6.97
C GLY A 165 -1.62 0.82 -7.41
N LEU A 166 -1.64 0.05 -8.50
CA LEU A 166 -2.83 -0.67 -8.99
C LEU A 166 -2.74 -2.20 -8.85
N ARG A 167 -1.74 -2.72 -8.13
CA ARG A 167 -1.52 -4.17 -7.98
C ARG A 167 -2.73 -4.89 -7.39
N GLY A 168 -3.45 -4.27 -6.46
CA GLY A 168 -4.65 -4.85 -5.86
C GLY A 168 -5.77 -5.07 -6.88
N PHE A 169 -5.96 -4.11 -7.79
CA PHE A 169 -6.94 -4.19 -8.86
C PHE A 169 -6.63 -5.33 -9.83
N ALA A 170 -5.36 -5.53 -10.17
CA ALA A 170 -4.92 -6.65 -11.00
C ALA A 170 -5.18 -8.00 -10.33
N LEU A 171 -4.82 -8.15 -9.04
CA LEU A 171 -5.05 -9.38 -8.30
C LEU A 171 -6.55 -9.69 -8.16
N GLN A 172 -7.36 -8.70 -7.78
CA GLN A 172 -8.80 -8.91 -7.60
C GLN A 172 -9.52 -9.19 -8.92
N SER A 173 -9.06 -8.61 -10.03
CA SER A 173 -9.52 -8.99 -11.37
C SER A 173 -9.19 -10.45 -11.69
N LEU A 174 -7.97 -10.91 -11.38
CA LEU A 174 -7.56 -12.29 -11.57
C LEU A 174 -8.41 -13.27 -10.74
N LEU A 175 -8.64 -12.97 -9.46
CA LEU A 175 -9.50 -13.79 -8.61
C LEU A 175 -10.95 -13.82 -9.11
N SER A 176 -11.43 -12.73 -9.72
CA SER A 176 -12.80 -12.62 -10.23
C SER A 176 -13.07 -13.50 -11.45
N VAL A 177 -12.07 -13.67 -12.33
CA VAL A 177 -12.22 -14.50 -13.53
C VAL A 177 -12.18 -15.99 -13.21
N MET A 178 -11.66 -16.39 -12.05
CA MET A 178 -11.69 -17.78 -11.59
C MET A 178 -13.07 -18.18 -11.07
N ARG A 179 -13.42 -19.47 -11.13
CA ARG A 179 -14.63 -19.98 -10.45
C ARG A 179 -14.51 -19.85 -8.92
N CYS A 180 -13.33 -20.18 -8.41
CA CYS A 180 -12.92 -20.04 -7.02
C CYS A 180 -11.45 -19.59 -7.03
N GLY A 181 -11.18 -18.34 -6.67
CA GLY A 181 -9.83 -17.79 -6.59
C GLY A 181 -9.39 -17.70 -5.13
N ILE A 182 -8.15 -18.10 -4.83
CA ILE A 182 -7.58 -18.01 -3.48
C ILE A 182 -6.23 -17.32 -3.52
N SER A 183 -6.02 -16.35 -2.64
CA SER A 183 -4.75 -15.66 -2.43
C SER A 183 -4.45 -15.56 -0.94
N SER A 184 -3.18 -15.69 -0.56
CA SER A 184 -2.72 -15.43 0.80
C SER A 184 -2.66 -13.93 1.08
N ILE A 185 -2.91 -13.53 2.32
CA ILE A 185 -2.78 -12.15 2.81
C ILE A 185 -2.20 -12.07 4.23
N ALA A 186 -1.66 -10.91 4.61
CA ALA A 186 -0.98 -10.71 5.88
C ALA A 186 -1.93 -10.42 7.06
N GLY A 187 -2.98 -9.63 6.85
CA GLY A 187 -3.89 -9.16 7.90
C GLY A 187 -3.25 -8.16 8.85
N VAL A 188 -2.55 -7.16 8.33
CA VAL A 188 -1.70 -6.25 9.13
C VAL A 188 -1.99 -4.79 8.82
N GLY A 189 -2.25 -3.99 9.85
CA GLY A 189 -2.27 -2.53 9.79
C GLY A 189 -1.04 -1.97 10.52
N VAL A 190 -0.44 -0.90 9.99
CA VAL A 190 0.68 -0.20 10.64
C VAL A 190 0.41 1.30 10.60
N MET A 191 0.45 1.93 11.78
CA MET A 191 0.31 3.37 11.95
C MET A 191 1.62 3.93 12.53
N GLN A 192 2.34 4.70 11.73
CA GLN A 192 3.62 5.29 12.11
C GLN A 192 3.43 6.79 12.37
N VAL A 193 4.16 7.29 13.36
CA VAL A 193 4.21 8.71 13.68
C VAL A 193 5.66 9.14 13.52
N ASP A 194 5.91 9.93 12.50
CA ASP A 194 7.25 10.47 12.24
C ASP A 194 7.45 11.75 13.07
N ASP A 195 8.71 12.12 13.30
CA ASP A 195 9.10 13.32 14.05
C ASP A 195 8.52 13.41 15.48
N PHE A 196 8.31 12.29 16.16
CA PHE A 196 7.73 12.27 17.50
C PHE A 196 8.62 11.56 18.54
N PRO A 197 8.97 12.21 19.67
CA PRO A 197 8.57 13.55 20.08
C PRO A 197 9.09 14.69 19.20
N PRO A 198 8.25 15.73 18.96
CA PRO A 198 8.59 16.83 18.05
C PRO A 198 9.63 17.76 18.65
N SER A 199 10.25 18.57 17.80
CA SER A 199 11.09 19.68 18.27
C SER A 199 10.27 20.63 19.17
N LEU A 200 10.85 21.07 20.28
CA LEU A 200 10.16 22.00 21.17
C LEU A 200 10.18 23.41 20.56
N SER A 201 9.00 24.02 20.40
CA SER A 201 8.79 25.36 19.90
C SER A 201 7.74 26.11 20.71
N LEU A 202 8.09 27.33 21.12
CA LEU A 202 7.15 28.29 21.74
C LEU A 202 6.42 29.15 20.70
N ALA A 203 6.53 28.82 19.41
CA ALA A 203 5.75 29.49 18.37
C ALA A 203 4.24 29.36 18.64
N PRO A 204 3.43 30.32 18.16
CA PRO A 204 1.98 30.15 18.14
C PRO A 204 1.58 28.87 17.38
N SER A 205 0.44 28.29 17.78
CA SER A 205 -0.17 27.18 17.05
C SER A 205 -1.01 27.63 15.86
N ASP A 206 -1.11 28.94 15.57
CA ASP A 206 -1.58 29.39 14.25
C ASP A 206 -0.72 28.71 13.16
N PRO A 207 -1.31 28.06 12.14
CA PRO A 207 -2.71 28.11 11.68
C PRO A 207 -3.62 26.94 12.08
N ALA A 208 -3.37 26.21 13.17
CA ALA A 208 -4.12 25.02 13.54
C ALA A 208 -5.60 25.24 13.90
N GLY A 209 -6.03 26.48 14.03
CA GLY A 209 -7.42 26.87 14.18
C GLY A 209 -7.61 27.96 15.24
N PRO A 210 -8.67 28.79 15.12
CA PRO A 210 -8.95 29.85 16.09
C PRO A 210 -9.20 29.33 17.51
N GLU A 211 -9.67 28.09 17.64
CA GLU A 211 -9.85 27.38 18.92
C GLU A 211 -8.53 27.09 19.65
N LEU A 212 -7.40 27.21 18.95
CA LEU A 212 -6.06 27.02 19.48
C LEU A 212 -5.21 28.31 19.46
N ALA A 213 -5.78 29.48 19.13
CA ALA A 213 -5.02 30.71 18.95
C ALA A 213 -4.12 31.10 20.15
N ASP A 214 -4.57 30.81 21.38
CA ASP A 214 -3.82 31.07 22.61
C ASP A 214 -2.89 29.91 23.04
N VAL A 215 -2.93 28.79 22.33
CA VAL A 215 -2.12 27.59 22.57
C VAL A 215 -0.77 27.73 21.87
N ARG A 216 0.33 27.47 22.60
CA ARG A 216 1.68 27.39 22.02
C ARG A 216 1.89 26.03 21.37
N ARG A 217 2.77 25.96 20.38
CA ARG A 217 3.01 24.74 19.61
C ARG A 217 3.42 23.53 20.48
N ASN A 218 4.25 23.75 21.51
CA ASN A 218 4.55 22.72 22.51
C ASN A 218 3.30 22.19 23.23
N ASP A 219 2.44 23.09 23.68
CA ASP A 219 1.20 22.74 24.37
C ASP A 219 0.21 22.08 23.41
N PHE A 220 0.21 22.47 22.13
CA PHE A 220 -0.55 21.74 21.11
C PHE A 220 -0.07 20.29 21.02
N TYR A 221 1.22 20.03 20.77
CA TYR A 221 1.73 18.67 20.63
C TYR A 221 1.47 17.82 21.87
N LEU A 222 1.74 18.39 23.05
CA LEU A 222 1.72 17.66 24.30
C LEU A 222 0.32 17.60 24.91
N GLN A 223 -0.50 18.64 24.84
CA GLN A 223 -1.79 18.69 25.56
C GLN A 223 -3.01 18.55 24.65
N VAL A 224 -2.83 18.66 23.33
CA VAL A 224 -3.92 18.52 22.36
C VAL A 224 -3.70 17.29 21.48
N TRP A 225 -2.68 17.33 20.62
CA TRP A 225 -2.42 16.30 19.62
C TRP A 225 -2.21 14.91 20.25
N LEU A 226 -1.26 14.77 21.18
CA LEU A 226 -0.95 13.46 21.78
C LEU A 226 -2.17 12.84 22.49
N PRO A 227 -2.91 13.55 23.37
CA PRO A 227 -4.15 13.03 23.94
C PRO A 227 -5.17 12.58 22.90
N ASP A 228 -5.34 13.34 21.81
CA ASP A 228 -6.30 12.99 20.75
C ASP A 228 -5.87 11.74 19.98
N MET A 229 -4.58 11.61 19.66
CA MET A 229 -4.04 10.39 19.06
C MET A 229 -4.23 9.18 19.98
N MET A 230 -4.03 9.33 21.29
CA MET A 230 -4.28 8.24 22.24
C MET A 230 -5.77 7.88 22.37
N LYS A 231 -6.69 8.84 22.17
CA LYS A 231 -8.13 8.54 22.04
C LYS A 231 -8.42 7.74 20.77
N LEU A 232 -7.87 8.13 19.62
CA LEU A 232 -8.02 7.38 18.36
C LEU A 232 -7.44 5.97 18.47
N LYS A 233 -6.27 5.82 19.10
CA LYS A 233 -5.65 4.52 19.42
C LYS A 233 -6.64 3.60 20.13
N LYS A 234 -7.30 4.11 21.18
CA LYS A 234 -8.27 3.34 21.96
C LYS A 234 -9.55 3.06 21.17
N LYS A 235 -10.09 4.06 20.46
CA LYS A 235 -11.33 3.95 19.68
C LYS A 235 -11.22 2.89 18.58
N HIS A 236 -10.12 2.89 17.85
CA HIS A 236 -9.89 2.03 16.68
C HIS A 236 -8.99 0.82 16.94
N SER A 237 -8.64 0.56 18.20
CA SER A 237 -7.71 -0.52 18.61
C SER A 237 -6.38 -0.48 17.85
N LEU A 238 -5.83 0.73 17.68
CA LEU A 238 -4.56 0.93 17.00
C LEU A 238 -3.38 0.62 17.91
N THR A 239 -2.24 0.41 17.25
CA THR A 239 -0.93 0.45 17.88
C THR A 239 -0.06 1.40 17.06
N TYR A 240 0.68 2.29 17.73
CA TYR A 240 1.57 3.24 17.07
C TYR A 240 3.03 2.81 17.18
N THR A 241 3.81 3.19 16.17
CA THR A 241 5.27 3.28 16.26
C THR A 241 5.68 4.73 16.02
N CYS A 242 6.29 5.37 17.01
CA CYS A 242 6.78 6.75 16.94
C CYS A 242 8.27 6.78 16.59
N TYR A 243 8.67 7.53 15.58
CA TYR A 243 10.05 7.64 15.11
C TYR A 243 10.70 8.90 15.65
N VAL A 244 11.78 8.71 16.40
CA VAL A 244 12.47 9.78 17.14
C VAL A 244 13.68 10.27 16.37
N ILE A 245 13.76 11.59 16.20
CA ILE A 245 14.99 12.29 15.83
C ILE A 245 15.78 12.65 17.08
N MET A 246 17.08 12.35 17.07
CA MET A 246 17.92 12.57 18.25
C MET A 246 18.20 14.05 18.50
N ASN A 247 18.49 14.83 17.46
CA ASN A 247 18.85 16.24 17.56
C ASN A 247 18.33 17.05 16.37
N TYR A 248 17.42 18.00 16.64
CA TYR A 248 16.87 18.91 15.63
C TYR A 248 17.72 20.17 15.40
N HIS A 249 18.65 20.49 16.30
CA HIS A 249 19.40 21.74 16.27
C HIS A 249 20.75 21.61 15.56
N ASP A 250 21.29 20.39 15.50
CA ASP A 250 22.54 20.11 14.80
C ASP A 250 22.26 19.59 13.39
N THR A 251 22.19 20.51 12.44
CA THR A 251 22.04 20.22 11.00
C THR A 251 23.37 20.27 10.25
N ASP A 252 24.51 20.36 10.94
CA ASP A 252 25.82 20.37 10.29
C ASP A 252 26.29 18.93 10.01
N VAL A 253 26.27 18.61 8.71
CA VAL A 253 26.63 17.30 8.16
C VAL A 253 28.08 17.24 7.67
N SER A 254 28.78 18.36 7.74
CA SER A 254 30.14 18.55 7.21
C SER A 254 31.22 18.61 8.28
N SER A 255 30.85 18.81 9.54
CA SER A 255 31.80 18.92 10.64
C SER A 255 31.38 18.13 11.88
N PHE A 256 32.39 17.79 12.68
CA PHE A 256 32.22 17.27 14.04
C PHE A 256 33.24 18.01 14.93
N PRO A 257 32.90 18.43 16.15
CA PRO A 257 33.88 19.03 17.04
C PRO A 257 35.07 18.08 17.24
N GLU A 258 36.30 18.60 17.22
CA GLU A 258 37.49 17.78 17.47
C GLU A 258 37.38 17.03 18.82
N ASP A 259 37.93 15.82 18.85
CA ASP A 259 37.70 14.84 19.91
C ASP A 259 38.01 15.44 21.31
N GLY A 260 37.01 15.44 22.20
CA GLY A 260 37.09 16.00 23.56
C GLY A 260 36.10 17.14 23.86
N ALA A 261 35.53 17.78 22.84
CA ALA A 261 34.56 18.88 23.00
C ALA A 261 33.08 18.49 22.77
N VAL A 262 32.78 17.20 22.56
CA VAL A 262 31.43 16.70 22.27
C VAL A 262 30.42 17.05 23.37
N GLY A 263 30.87 17.09 24.63
CA GLY A 263 30.02 17.39 25.78
C GLY A 263 29.57 18.84 25.93
N ASN A 264 30.12 19.80 25.16
CA ASN A 264 29.84 21.23 25.34
C ASN A 264 29.27 21.94 24.10
N LEU A 265 29.26 21.31 22.92
CA LEU A 265 28.86 21.96 21.66
C LEU A 265 27.58 21.40 21.04
N VAL A 266 27.11 20.23 21.49
CA VAL A 266 25.88 19.59 21.02
C VAL A 266 24.93 19.48 22.21
N ASP A 267 23.81 20.21 22.20
CA ASP A 267 22.79 20.10 23.26
C ASP A 267 22.06 18.75 23.16
N THR A 268 22.59 17.73 23.83
CA THR A 268 21.96 16.41 23.93
C THR A 268 20.77 16.41 24.90
N GLY A 269 20.75 17.35 25.84
CA GLY A 269 19.72 17.45 26.89
C GLY A 269 18.33 17.77 26.34
N GLU A 270 18.24 18.37 25.16
CA GLU A 270 16.96 18.62 24.50
C GLU A 270 16.18 17.34 24.18
N LEU A 271 16.85 16.25 23.79
CA LEU A 271 16.19 14.95 23.65
C LEU A 271 15.65 14.49 25.00
N GLY A 272 16.43 14.61 26.08
CA GLY A 272 16.00 14.28 27.43
C GLY A 272 14.74 15.04 27.87
N LYS A 273 14.64 16.35 27.56
CA LYS A 273 13.43 17.16 27.83
C LYS A 273 12.23 16.65 27.04
N ARG A 274 12.39 16.42 25.74
CA ARG A 274 11.33 15.90 24.86
C ARG A 274 10.81 14.55 25.32
N MET A 275 11.71 13.61 25.64
CA MET A 275 11.36 12.30 26.16
C MET A 275 10.70 12.37 27.53
N SER A 276 11.18 13.25 28.42
CA SER A 276 10.56 13.47 29.73
C SER A 276 9.14 14.03 29.62
N ALA A 277 8.88 14.90 28.64
CA ALA A 277 7.56 15.52 28.41
C ALA A 277 6.47 14.52 27.98
N ILE A 278 6.87 13.38 27.40
CA ILE A 278 5.97 12.31 26.97
C ILE A 278 6.04 11.07 27.87
N ALA A 279 6.90 11.06 28.89
CA ALA A 279 7.11 9.92 29.76
C ALA A 279 5.80 9.48 30.45
N GLY A 280 5.51 8.17 30.40
CA GLY A 280 4.28 7.60 30.96
C GLY A 280 3.01 7.85 30.14
N ARG A 281 3.11 8.49 28.96
CA ARG A 281 1.96 8.84 28.11
C ARG A 281 1.85 7.98 26.85
N LEU A 282 2.85 7.14 26.59
CA LEU A 282 2.99 6.26 25.43
C LEU A 282 2.79 4.78 25.84
N GLU A 283 1.64 4.45 26.43
CA GLU A 283 1.31 3.05 26.75
C GLU A 283 1.08 2.24 25.47
N ASP A 284 1.74 1.07 25.37
CA ASP A 284 1.71 0.19 24.21
C ASP A 284 2.04 0.89 22.88
N VAL A 285 3.00 1.81 22.89
CA VAL A 285 3.56 2.47 21.70
C VAL A 285 5.01 2.06 21.53
N GLU A 286 5.40 1.69 20.31
CA GLU A 286 6.80 1.40 19.98
C GLU A 286 7.56 2.69 19.66
N ILE A 287 8.85 2.73 19.99
CA ILE A 287 9.75 3.82 19.63
C ILE A 287 10.76 3.31 18.60
N GLY A 288 10.81 3.95 17.44
CA GLY A 288 11.72 3.67 16.33
C GLY A 288 12.74 4.79 16.10
N PHE A 289 13.73 4.51 15.26
CA PHE A 289 14.81 5.47 14.95
C PHE A 289 14.49 6.27 13.68
N HIS A 290 14.59 7.61 13.75
CA HIS A 290 14.37 8.48 12.58
C HIS A 290 15.64 9.16 12.06
N GLY A 291 16.79 8.87 12.65
CA GLY A 291 18.05 9.51 12.31
C GLY A 291 18.63 10.34 13.45
N TYR A 292 19.86 10.80 13.24
CA TYR A 292 20.51 11.73 14.17
C TYR A 292 19.80 13.08 14.16
N ASN A 293 19.65 13.68 12.99
CA ASN A 293 18.87 14.90 12.71
C ASN A 293 17.87 14.58 11.58
N HIS A 294 17.21 15.60 11.01
CA HIS A 294 16.27 15.43 9.89
C HIS A 294 16.98 15.36 8.51
N GLU A 295 18.30 15.21 8.47
CA GLU A 295 19.02 15.09 7.19
C GLU A 295 18.92 13.65 6.65
N PRO A 296 18.51 13.47 5.38
CA PRO A 296 18.30 12.15 4.79
C PRO A 296 19.63 11.38 4.69
N MET A 297 19.59 10.07 4.96
CA MET A 297 20.75 9.16 4.97
C MET A 297 21.26 8.88 3.54
N THR A 298 21.71 9.93 2.86
CA THR A 298 22.06 10.00 1.44
C THR A 298 23.44 10.65 1.26
N ARG A 299 23.97 10.67 0.03
CA ARG A 299 25.30 11.25 -0.23
C ARG A 299 25.28 12.76 -0.07
N GLU A 300 24.13 13.36 -0.35
CA GLU A 300 23.86 14.78 -0.27
C GLU A 300 23.65 15.21 1.18
N GLY A 301 22.85 14.44 1.94
CA GLY A 301 22.62 14.70 3.36
C GLY A 301 23.81 14.33 4.25
N TRP A 302 24.63 13.35 3.86
CA TRP A 302 25.79 12.89 4.63
C TRP A 302 26.97 12.55 3.72
N PRO A 303 27.66 13.55 3.15
CA PRO A 303 28.71 13.34 2.17
C PRO A 303 29.97 12.69 2.76
N ASP A 304 30.29 13.00 4.01
CA ASP A 304 31.40 12.39 4.74
C ASP A 304 30.89 11.26 5.64
N LEU A 305 31.16 10.02 5.25
CA LEU A 305 30.76 8.83 6.01
C LEU A 305 31.45 8.71 7.37
N VAL A 306 32.62 9.32 7.57
CA VAL A 306 33.31 9.34 8.87
C VAL A 306 32.55 10.26 9.83
N VAL A 307 32.13 11.44 9.35
CA VAL A 307 31.28 12.36 10.14
C VAL A 307 29.94 11.71 10.43
N ALA A 308 29.29 11.10 9.43
CA ALA A 308 28.04 10.39 9.61
C ALA A 308 28.16 9.27 10.66
N GLU A 309 29.25 8.48 10.63
CA GLU A 309 29.51 7.44 11.63
C GLU A 309 29.66 8.02 13.04
N LYS A 310 30.37 9.14 13.21
CA LYS A 310 30.50 9.82 14.51
C LYS A 310 29.14 10.32 15.03
N LYS A 311 28.33 10.94 14.18
CA LYS A 311 26.99 11.44 14.54
C LYS A 311 26.01 10.30 14.85
N LEU A 312 26.08 9.18 14.14
CA LEU A 312 25.29 7.99 14.47
C LEU A 312 25.72 7.36 15.80
N LYS A 313 27.03 7.33 16.12
CA LYS A 313 27.50 6.86 17.44
C LYS A 313 27.01 7.78 18.55
N LEU A 314 26.99 9.08 18.32
CA LEU A 314 26.40 10.04 19.25
C LEU A 314 24.89 9.81 19.40
N ALA A 315 24.15 9.62 18.29
CA ALA A 315 22.73 9.24 18.31
C ALA A 315 22.49 7.99 19.18
N ARG A 316 23.36 6.98 19.06
CA ARG A 316 23.28 5.77 19.89
C ARG A 316 23.44 6.09 21.36
N SER A 317 24.46 6.86 21.75
CA SER A 317 24.66 7.26 23.14
C SER A 317 23.49 8.09 23.68
N MET A 318 22.94 9.01 22.87
CA MET A 318 21.74 9.78 23.23
C MET A 318 20.51 8.89 23.44
N TRP A 319 20.34 7.86 22.61
CA TRP A 319 19.28 6.87 22.79
C TRP A 319 19.45 6.13 24.12
N GLU A 320 20.65 5.60 24.38
CA GLU A 320 20.98 4.88 25.62
C GLU A 320 20.79 5.76 26.88
N GLU A 321 21.03 7.07 26.79
CA GLU A 321 20.91 8.01 27.90
C GLU A 321 19.47 8.50 28.14
N HIS A 322 18.72 8.80 27.09
CA HIS A 322 17.46 9.57 27.20
C HIS A 322 16.21 8.81 26.78
N VAL A 323 16.32 7.74 25.99
CA VAL A 323 15.16 6.99 25.51
C VAL A 323 14.91 5.81 26.45
N SER A 324 13.82 5.88 27.22
CA SER A 324 13.40 4.81 28.15
C SER A 324 12.75 3.61 27.44
N ALA A 325 13.39 3.10 26.38
CA ALA A 325 12.99 1.92 25.63
C ALA A 325 14.21 1.09 25.21
N ALA A 326 13.99 -0.13 24.73
CA ALA A 326 15.07 -0.92 24.12
C ALA A 326 15.68 -0.19 22.91
N MET A 327 16.86 -0.62 22.47
CA MET A 327 17.45 -0.13 21.22
C MET A 327 16.47 -0.30 20.04
N PRO A 328 16.45 0.64 19.09
CA PRO A 328 15.46 0.64 18.03
C PRO A 328 15.69 -0.54 17.09
N VAL A 329 14.60 -1.21 16.73
CA VAL A 329 14.63 -2.35 15.79
C VAL A 329 14.18 -1.98 14.38
N SER A 330 13.58 -0.79 14.23
CA SER A 330 13.14 -0.25 12.95
C SER A 330 13.65 1.17 12.72
N PHE A 331 13.89 1.49 11.45
CA PHE A 331 14.40 2.78 10.98
C PHE A 331 13.45 3.35 9.94
N VAL A 332 13.08 4.61 10.08
CA VAL A 332 12.48 5.40 8.99
C VAL A 332 13.52 6.46 8.59
N PRO A 333 13.94 6.53 7.32
CA PRO A 333 14.82 7.62 6.87
C PRO A 333 14.04 8.93 6.80
N ALA A 334 14.67 10.03 7.19
CA ALA A 334 14.17 11.37 6.91
C ALA A 334 13.92 11.54 5.40
N ASN A 335 12.81 12.21 5.05
CA ASN A 335 12.27 12.33 3.69
C ASN A 335 12.03 10.98 2.97
N ASN A 336 12.10 9.87 3.70
CA ASN A 336 11.98 8.51 3.18
C ASN A 336 13.14 8.12 2.25
N TRP A 337 14.26 8.84 2.32
CA TRP A 337 15.38 8.71 1.40
C TRP A 337 16.64 8.16 2.07
N TYR A 338 17.26 7.20 1.39
CA TYR A 338 18.55 6.66 1.79
C TYR A 338 19.32 6.08 0.61
N HIS A 339 20.65 6.01 0.75
CA HIS A 339 21.54 5.27 -0.14
C HIS A 339 22.09 4.00 0.52
N GLU A 340 22.54 3.06 -0.30
CA GLU A 340 23.08 1.76 0.11
C GLU A 340 24.23 1.88 1.13
N GLU A 341 25.22 2.74 0.88
CA GLU A 341 26.39 2.87 1.75
C GLU A 341 26.04 3.44 3.13
N HIS A 342 25.06 4.35 3.20
CA HIS A 342 24.54 4.92 4.44
C HIS A 342 23.72 3.91 5.22
N LEU A 343 22.97 3.04 4.52
CA LEU A 343 22.25 1.93 5.16
C LEU A 343 23.22 0.91 5.77
N LYS A 344 24.31 0.57 5.07
CA LYS A 344 25.38 -0.28 5.60
C LYS A 344 26.05 0.35 6.81
N LEU A 345 26.32 1.66 6.77
CA LEU A 345 26.85 2.40 7.90
C LEU A 345 25.90 2.35 9.11
N LEU A 346 24.60 2.58 8.89
CA LEU A 346 23.58 2.49 9.94
C LEU A 346 23.60 1.12 10.62
N GLY A 347 23.58 0.03 9.84
CA GLY A 347 23.60 -1.33 10.38
C GLY A 347 24.87 -1.70 11.17
N ARG A 348 26.00 -1.01 10.93
CA ARG A 348 27.22 -1.19 11.75
C ARG A 348 27.11 -0.52 13.12
N VAL A 349 26.43 0.62 13.21
CA VAL A 349 26.29 1.40 14.46
C VAL A 349 25.07 0.94 15.28
N PHE A 350 23.99 0.56 14.58
CA PHE A 350 22.75 0.05 15.15
C PHE A 350 22.46 -1.35 14.60
N PRO A 351 23.22 -2.38 15.03
CA PRO A 351 22.99 -3.77 14.60
C PRO A 351 21.60 -4.31 15.01
N GLU A 352 20.91 -3.65 15.95
CA GLU A 352 19.55 -3.98 16.37
C GLU A 352 18.49 -3.63 15.31
N ILE A 353 18.78 -2.68 14.41
CA ILE A 353 17.89 -2.30 13.33
C ILE A 353 17.86 -3.43 12.31
N THR A 354 16.70 -4.08 12.22
CA THR A 354 16.44 -5.19 11.29
C THR A 354 15.35 -4.85 10.28
N THR A 355 14.70 -3.69 10.42
CA THR A 355 13.58 -3.25 9.59
C THR A 355 13.76 -1.83 9.05
N VAL A 356 13.48 -1.62 7.76
CA VAL A 356 13.56 -0.31 7.09
C VAL A 356 12.21 0.13 6.54
N CYS A 357 11.86 1.34 6.97
CA CYS A 357 10.71 2.20 6.76
C CYS A 357 10.71 3.08 5.50
N SER A 358 10.56 2.60 4.26
CA SER A 358 10.52 3.51 3.08
C SER A 358 9.13 3.60 2.43
N LEU A 359 9.04 3.77 1.11
CA LEU A 359 7.79 3.92 0.34
C LEU A 359 7.50 2.67 -0.51
N PHE A 360 6.22 2.28 -0.61
CA PHE A 360 5.79 1.06 -1.30
C PHE A 360 5.56 1.31 -2.79
N SER A 361 4.46 1.99 -3.16
CA SER A 361 4.11 2.22 -4.56
C SER A 361 4.64 3.53 -5.16
N THR A 362 5.25 4.38 -4.34
CA THR A 362 5.79 5.69 -4.69
C THR A 362 7.29 5.81 -4.36
N GLY A 363 7.87 6.96 -4.70
CA GLY A 363 9.26 7.30 -4.42
C GLY A 363 10.24 6.80 -5.47
N ASP A 364 11.48 7.25 -5.35
CA ASP A 364 12.57 6.90 -6.27
C ASP A 364 13.32 5.65 -5.76
N ALA A 365 13.41 4.63 -6.60
CA ALA A 365 14.13 3.40 -6.29
C ALA A 365 15.63 3.63 -5.99
N SER A 366 16.26 4.66 -6.58
CA SER A 366 17.66 5.01 -6.29
C SER A 366 17.83 5.70 -4.95
N LEU A 367 16.76 6.25 -4.37
CA LEU A 367 16.73 6.84 -3.03
C LEU A 367 16.04 5.93 -2.01
N GLY A 368 15.92 4.64 -2.28
CA GLY A 368 15.35 3.70 -1.32
C GLY A 368 13.83 3.66 -1.29
N GLY A 369 13.16 4.34 -2.23
CA GLY A 369 11.73 4.20 -2.50
C GLY A 369 11.39 2.95 -3.30
N TYR A 370 10.11 2.82 -3.67
CA TYR A 370 9.58 1.72 -4.46
C TYR A 370 9.98 0.33 -3.94
N ARG A 371 9.93 0.12 -2.62
CA ARG A 371 10.33 -1.14 -1.96
C ARG A 371 9.18 -2.14 -1.83
N GLU A 372 9.52 -3.42 -1.88
CA GLU A 372 8.57 -4.52 -1.64
C GLU A 372 8.60 -4.94 -0.16
N PHE A 373 7.52 -5.52 0.36
CA PHE A 373 7.59 -6.25 1.63
C PHE A 373 8.48 -7.48 1.44
N GLY A 374 9.59 -7.55 2.17
CA GLY A 374 10.60 -8.59 1.98
C GLY A 374 12.00 -8.09 2.30
N ALA A 375 13.01 -8.81 1.82
CA ALA A 375 14.41 -8.41 2.00
C ALA A 375 14.69 -7.05 1.34
N GLU A 376 15.49 -6.21 2.00
CA GLU A 376 15.94 -4.93 1.44
C GLU A 376 16.94 -5.19 0.30
N PRO A 377 16.75 -4.64 -0.91
CA PRO A 377 17.56 -4.97 -2.09
C PRO A 377 19.07 -4.69 -1.99
N TRP A 378 19.49 -3.77 -1.12
CA TRP A 378 20.89 -3.40 -0.88
C TRP A 378 21.48 -4.02 0.39
N ASN A 379 20.63 -4.60 1.24
CA ASN A 379 21.05 -5.38 2.40
C ASN A 379 19.99 -6.44 2.77
N GLU A 380 20.15 -7.66 2.26
CA GLU A 380 19.17 -8.73 2.45
C GLU A 380 18.98 -9.17 3.92
N ALA A 381 19.86 -8.75 4.84
CA ALA A 381 19.68 -8.98 6.27
C ALA A 381 18.57 -8.09 6.88
N LEU A 382 18.18 -7.02 6.19
CA LEU A 382 17.11 -6.12 6.60
C LEU A 382 15.80 -6.47 5.91
N LEU A 383 14.69 -6.23 6.62
CA LEU A 383 13.33 -6.36 6.09
C LEU A 383 12.74 -5.00 5.77
N CYS A 384 12.16 -4.84 4.58
CA CYS A 384 11.34 -3.70 4.21
C CYS A 384 9.90 -3.84 4.76
N VAL A 385 9.42 -2.79 5.42
CA VAL A 385 7.98 -2.60 5.77
C VAL A 385 7.52 -1.27 5.17
N PRO A 386 7.45 -1.15 3.83
CA PRO A 386 7.27 0.12 3.17
C PRO A 386 5.88 0.75 3.43
N ARG A 387 5.84 2.08 3.44
CA ARG A 387 4.67 2.94 3.69
C ARG A 387 3.93 3.26 2.40
N GLU A 388 2.60 3.20 2.44
CA GLU A 388 1.78 3.43 1.25
C GLU A 388 1.10 4.78 1.24
N THR A 389 0.49 5.17 2.36
CA THR A 389 -0.28 6.43 2.46
C THR A 389 0.28 7.31 3.57
N CYS A 390 -0.07 8.60 3.56
CA CYS A 390 0.38 9.55 4.56
C CYS A 390 -0.63 10.66 4.86
N GLY A 391 -0.41 11.36 5.98
CA GLY A 391 -1.16 12.54 6.36
C GLY A 391 -2.59 12.26 6.82
N TYR A 392 -3.36 13.31 7.04
CA TYR A 392 -4.69 13.20 7.66
C TYR A 392 -5.84 13.25 6.64
N MET A 393 -5.57 13.67 5.40
CA MET A 393 -6.60 13.88 4.37
C MET A 393 -6.85 12.59 3.59
N PHE A 394 -8.11 12.14 3.53
CA PHE A 394 -8.48 10.91 2.83
C PHE A 394 -8.96 11.18 1.40
N GLY A 395 -8.05 11.72 0.57
CA GLY A 395 -8.32 12.03 -0.83
C GLY A 395 -8.54 10.79 -1.71
N PRO A 396 -9.02 10.97 -2.96
CA PRO A 396 -9.21 9.85 -3.90
C PRO A 396 -7.95 9.04 -4.18
N ARG A 397 -6.79 9.69 -4.21
CA ARG A 397 -5.49 9.05 -4.43
C ARG A 397 -5.11 8.16 -3.24
N GLU A 398 -5.19 8.67 -2.02
CA GLU A 398 -4.91 7.95 -0.79
C GLU A 398 -5.87 6.76 -0.63
N ARG A 399 -7.15 6.96 -0.98
CA ARG A 399 -8.16 5.89 -1.03
C ARG A 399 -7.78 4.81 -2.02
N MET A 400 -7.39 5.16 -3.25
CA MET A 400 -6.95 4.18 -4.24
C MET A 400 -5.75 3.36 -3.75
N MET A 401 -4.71 4.04 -3.23
CA MET A 401 -3.49 3.40 -2.75
C MET A 401 -3.75 2.45 -1.58
N LEU A 402 -4.53 2.90 -0.58
CA LEU A 402 -4.99 2.08 0.54
C LEU A 402 -5.72 0.83 0.06
N LEU A 403 -6.74 1.03 -0.77
CA LEU A 403 -7.58 -0.05 -1.28
C LEU A 403 -6.75 -1.06 -2.08
N SER A 404 -5.81 -0.59 -2.89
CA SER A 404 -4.91 -1.43 -3.66
C SER A 404 -3.98 -2.26 -2.79
N GLN A 405 -3.37 -1.66 -1.75
CA GLN A 405 -2.47 -2.38 -0.85
C GLN A 405 -3.22 -3.48 -0.05
N ILE A 406 -4.41 -3.16 0.45
CA ILE A 406 -5.26 -4.14 1.14
C ILE A 406 -5.71 -5.23 0.16
N ALA A 407 -6.16 -4.88 -1.04
CA ALA A 407 -6.60 -5.84 -2.05
C ALA A 407 -5.48 -6.76 -2.55
N ALA A 408 -4.23 -6.29 -2.55
CA ALA A 408 -3.06 -7.06 -2.99
C ALA A 408 -2.47 -7.95 -1.87
N LEU A 409 -2.32 -7.39 -0.67
CA LEU A 409 -1.49 -7.96 0.40
C LEU A 409 -2.25 -8.20 1.70
N GLY A 410 -3.48 -7.69 1.80
CA GLY A 410 -4.25 -7.57 3.03
C GLY A 410 -3.49 -6.85 4.12
N CYS A 411 -2.79 -5.77 3.75
CA CYS A 411 -2.19 -4.85 4.69
C CYS A 411 -2.46 -3.39 4.33
N TRP A 412 -2.30 -2.53 5.34
CA TRP A 412 -2.29 -1.08 5.17
C TRP A 412 -1.18 -0.46 6.01
N THR A 413 -0.29 0.30 5.37
CA THR A 413 0.79 1.04 6.03
C THR A 413 0.60 2.55 5.82
N HIS A 414 0.56 3.28 6.93
CA HIS A 414 0.24 4.70 6.95
C HIS A 414 1.12 5.46 7.94
N PHE A 415 1.50 6.69 7.62
CA PHE A 415 2.27 7.55 8.51
C PHE A 415 1.74 8.98 8.56
N ILE A 416 1.89 9.61 9.72
CA ILE A 416 1.47 10.99 9.99
C ILE A 416 2.57 11.73 10.74
N HIS A 417 2.51 13.06 10.72
CA HIS A 417 3.33 13.89 11.59
C HIS A 417 2.45 14.78 12.47
N PRO A 418 2.91 15.13 13.68
CA PRO A 418 2.17 16.04 14.54
C PRO A 418 2.12 17.47 13.97
N ASP A 419 3.08 17.86 13.14
CA ASP A 419 3.24 19.21 12.59
C ASP A 419 2.52 19.43 11.25
N ASP A 420 1.94 18.39 10.63
CA ASP A 420 1.18 18.47 9.37
C ASP A 420 0.15 19.61 9.41
N VAL A 421 -0.50 19.83 10.55
CA VAL A 421 -1.51 20.90 10.74
C VAL A 421 -0.94 22.30 10.48
N PHE A 422 0.34 22.53 10.75
CA PHE A 422 0.99 23.82 10.57
C PHE A 422 1.60 24.01 9.17
N ASP A 423 1.73 22.94 8.40
CA ASP A 423 2.37 22.94 7.09
C ASP A 423 1.38 23.36 6.00
N VAL A 424 1.09 24.65 5.96
CA VAL A 424 0.10 25.26 5.05
C VAL A 424 0.75 26.14 3.98
N PRO A 425 0.07 26.42 2.85
CA PRO A 425 0.60 27.30 1.81
C PRO A 425 0.95 28.69 2.37
N ARG A 426 2.16 29.18 2.09
CA ARG A 426 2.66 30.49 2.54
C ARG A 426 2.73 31.47 1.37
N GLN A 427 2.43 32.74 1.61
CA GLN A 427 2.40 33.78 0.56
C GLN A 427 3.79 34.06 -0.04
N ASP A 428 4.83 33.91 0.76
CA ASP A 428 6.23 34.13 0.39
C ASP A 428 6.86 32.93 -0.33
N GLN A 429 6.16 31.79 -0.39
CA GLN A 429 6.61 30.57 -1.07
C GLN A 429 5.48 29.95 -1.91
N PRO A 430 4.99 30.68 -2.93
CA PRO A 430 3.90 30.18 -3.77
C PRO A 430 4.34 28.92 -4.52
N GLY A 431 3.52 27.88 -4.47
CA GLY A 431 3.77 26.62 -5.17
C GLY A 431 4.75 25.66 -4.46
N ALA A 432 5.24 25.99 -3.27
CA ALA A 432 5.96 25.02 -2.44
C ALA A 432 5.05 23.85 -2.08
N TYR A 433 5.61 22.63 -2.07
CA TYR A 433 4.92 21.47 -1.53
C TYR A 433 4.67 21.67 -0.04
N VAL A 434 3.43 21.43 0.39
CA VAL A 434 2.98 21.51 1.78
C VAL A 434 1.97 20.40 2.04
N ARG A 435 1.93 19.88 3.26
CA ARG A 435 1.09 18.73 3.63
C ARG A 435 -0.37 19.09 3.92
N ASN A 436 -0.66 20.31 4.39
CA ASN A 436 -2.01 20.81 4.65
C ASN A 436 -2.39 21.94 3.67
N VAL A 437 -2.48 21.57 2.38
CA VAL A 437 -2.77 22.50 1.28
C VAL A 437 -4.10 23.24 1.47
N GLU A 438 -5.09 22.57 2.04
CA GLU A 438 -6.45 23.09 2.23
C GLU A 438 -6.62 23.96 3.48
N ARG A 439 -5.54 24.17 4.28
CA ARG A 439 -5.58 24.93 5.54
C ARG A 439 -6.68 24.42 6.48
N ARG A 440 -6.79 23.10 6.61
CA ARG A 440 -7.71 22.48 7.58
C ARG A 440 -7.22 22.71 8.99
N TYR A 441 -8.15 23.02 9.90
CA TYR A 441 -7.85 23.16 11.33
C TYR A 441 -7.74 21.78 11.99
N TRP A 442 -7.35 21.74 13.27
CA TRP A 442 -7.18 20.48 13.98
C TRP A 442 -8.53 19.85 14.38
N HIS A 443 -9.34 20.57 15.17
CA HIS A 443 -10.60 20.06 15.70
C HIS A 443 -11.81 20.51 14.88
N THR A 444 -11.85 21.79 14.50
CA THR A 444 -13.04 22.38 13.87
C THR A 444 -12.95 22.39 12.35
N ASP A 445 -14.09 22.58 11.70
CA ASP A 445 -14.12 22.82 10.26
C ASP A 445 -13.43 24.15 9.93
N ASN A 446 -12.71 24.19 8.82
CA ASN A 446 -12.10 25.42 8.34
C ASN A 446 -13.16 26.37 7.72
N PRO A 447 -12.81 27.61 7.34
CA PRO A 447 -13.77 28.57 6.75
C PRO A 447 -14.37 28.13 5.41
N ALA A 448 -13.76 27.14 4.73
CA ALA A 448 -14.30 26.54 3.51
C ALA A 448 -15.31 25.41 3.80
N GLY A 449 -15.59 25.12 5.09
CA GLY A 449 -16.46 24.03 5.51
C GLY A 449 -15.82 22.65 5.39
N LEU A 450 -14.48 22.58 5.26
CA LEU A 450 -13.76 21.32 5.23
C LEU A 450 -13.47 20.87 6.65
N LYS A 451 -13.73 19.59 6.91
CA LYS A 451 -13.58 18.94 8.20
C LYS A 451 -12.17 19.08 8.77
N GLY A 452 -12.08 19.28 10.10
CA GLY A 452 -10.82 19.30 10.83
C GLY A 452 -10.01 18.01 10.65
N LEU A 453 -8.68 18.11 10.70
CA LEU A 453 -7.77 16.99 10.42
C LEU A 453 -7.97 15.80 11.38
N LEU A 454 -8.32 16.05 12.65
CA LEU A 454 -8.59 14.96 13.60
C LEU A 454 -9.83 14.15 13.20
N ASP A 455 -10.93 14.85 12.88
CA ASP A 455 -12.19 14.21 12.51
C ASP A 455 -12.08 13.52 11.14
N GLU A 456 -11.31 14.07 10.19
CA GLU A 456 -11.02 13.44 8.91
C GLU A 456 -10.26 12.11 9.09
N LEU A 457 -9.24 12.10 9.95
CA LEU A 457 -8.50 10.87 10.26
C LEU A 457 -9.39 9.86 11.01
N ASP A 458 -10.26 10.33 11.91
CA ASP A 458 -11.21 9.47 12.62
C ASP A 458 -12.20 8.77 11.66
N ASP A 459 -12.73 9.51 10.69
CA ASP A 459 -13.60 8.97 9.62
C ASP A 459 -12.85 7.97 8.74
N TRP A 460 -11.60 8.26 8.40
CA TRP A 460 -10.77 7.36 7.62
C TRP A 460 -10.53 6.04 8.37
N LEU A 461 -10.11 6.10 9.63
CA LEU A 461 -9.93 4.92 10.48
C LEU A 461 -11.23 4.14 10.69
N THR A 462 -12.35 4.84 10.86
CA THR A 462 -13.70 4.22 10.94
C THR A 462 -14.01 3.45 9.66
N THR A 463 -13.74 4.05 8.50
CA THR A 463 -13.96 3.41 7.19
C THR A 463 -13.13 2.14 7.06
N VAL A 464 -11.83 2.19 7.41
CA VAL A 464 -10.93 1.03 7.32
C VAL A 464 -11.35 -0.08 8.25
N THR A 465 -11.60 0.23 9.53
CA THR A 465 -11.97 -0.78 10.54
C THR A 465 -13.34 -1.39 10.28
N THR A 466 -14.25 -0.67 9.62
CA THR A 466 -15.56 -1.17 9.21
C THR A 466 -15.49 -2.05 7.96
N LEU A 467 -14.71 -1.63 6.96
CA LEU A 467 -14.58 -2.38 5.71
C LEU A 467 -13.71 -3.63 5.87
N PHE A 468 -12.68 -3.57 6.73
CA PHE A 468 -11.66 -4.59 6.90
C PHE A 468 -11.45 -4.97 8.37
N PRO A 469 -12.47 -5.50 9.06
CA PRO A 469 -12.43 -5.77 10.52
C PRO A 469 -11.45 -6.88 10.93
N TRP A 470 -10.83 -7.55 9.96
CA TRP A 470 -9.86 -8.63 10.15
C TRP A 470 -8.41 -8.15 10.13
N ILE A 471 -8.16 -6.85 9.91
CA ILE A 471 -6.82 -6.25 9.99
C ILE A 471 -6.43 -6.05 11.45
N ASP A 472 -5.30 -6.63 11.85
CA ASP A 472 -4.71 -6.39 13.16
C ASP A 472 -3.73 -5.20 13.06
N PHE A 473 -3.97 -4.11 13.80
CA PHE A 473 -3.02 -2.99 13.88
C PHE A 473 -1.87 -3.31 14.83
N LEU A 474 -0.65 -3.37 14.28
CA LEU A 474 0.56 -3.81 14.98
C LEU A 474 1.61 -2.69 15.01
N THR A 475 2.49 -2.74 16.00
CA THR A 475 3.76 -1.99 15.94
C THR A 475 4.56 -2.43 14.71
N THR A 476 5.40 -1.57 14.17
CA THR A 476 6.26 -1.89 13.01
C THR A 476 7.08 -3.16 13.22
N SER A 477 7.68 -3.38 14.40
CA SER A 477 8.40 -4.63 14.69
C SER A 477 7.53 -5.89 14.65
N LYS A 478 6.33 -5.84 15.22
CA LYS A 478 5.38 -6.96 15.19
C LYS A 478 4.88 -7.20 13.76
N ALA A 479 4.66 -6.14 12.99
CA ALA A 479 4.32 -6.20 11.58
C ALA A 479 5.45 -6.87 10.77
N ALA A 480 6.71 -6.47 10.98
CA ALA A 480 7.88 -7.05 10.34
C ALA A 480 7.95 -8.57 10.56
N VAL A 481 7.78 -9.03 11.82
CA VAL A 481 7.74 -10.47 12.14
C VAL A 481 6.60 -11.18 11.41
N ARG A 482 5.42 -10.54 11.32
CA ARG A 482 4.26 -11.14 10.64
C ARG A 482 4.46 -11.22 9.13
N PHE A 483 5.02 -10.19 8.50
CA PHE A 483 5.37 -10.21 7.07
C PHE A 483 6.45 -11.23 6.77
N GLN A 484 7.49 -11.34 7.61
CA GLN A 484 8.53 -12.35 7.44
C GLN A 484 7.95 -13.77 7.49
N ARG A 485 7.10 -14.05 8.49
CA ARG A 485 6.38 -15.33 8.60
C ARG A 485 5.50 -15.58 7.38
N HIS A 486 4.69 -14.61 6.97
CA HIS A 486 3.82 -14.71 5.79
C HIS A 486 4.63 -15.02 4.52
N SER A 487 5.73 -14.29 4.29
CA SER A 487 6.62 -14.48 3.15
C SER A 487 7.25 -15.87 3.13
N GLN A 488 7.71 -16.37 4.28
CA GLN A 488 8.32 -17.70 4.42
C GLN A 488 7.31 -18.86 4.44
N THR A 489 6.01 -18.57 4.57
CA THR A 489 4.99 -19.62 4.63
C THR A 489 4.84 -20.28 3.26
N THR A 490 5.02 -21.60 3.25
CA THR A 490 4.63 -22.46 2.12
C THR A 490 3.14 -22.77 2.21
N VAL A 491 2.43 -22.52 1.13
CA VAL A 491 1.00 -22.78 1.00
C VAL A 491 0.80 -23.67 -0.23
N ARG A 492 -0.03 -24.71 -0.09
CA ARG A 492 -0.57 -25.48 -1.21
C ARG A 492 -2.08 -25.32 -1.23
N ILE A 493 -2.60 -24.91 -2.38
CA ILE A 493 -4.03 -24.76 -2.61
C ILE A 493 -4.49 -25.87 -3.55
N THR A 494 -5.56 -26.58 -3.17
CA THR A 494 -6.22 -27.56 -4.04
C THR A 494 -7.68 -27.16 -4.19
N LEU A 495 -8.08 -26.87 -5.43
CA LEU A 495 -9.43 -26.48 -5.79
C LEU A 495 -10.16 -27.68 -6.42
N GLY A 496 -11.38 -27.90 -5.98
CA GLY A 496 -12.33 -28.83 -6.59
C GLY A 496 -13.69 -28.18 -6.75
N TYR A 497 -14.63 -28.90 -7.36
CA TYR A 497 -15.95 -28.32 -7.64
C TYR A 497 -16.73 -27.97 -6.35
N SER A 498 -16.70 -28.86 -5.36
CA SER A 498 -17.45 -28.70 -4.09
C SER A 498 -16.58 -28.40 -2.87
N ARG A 499 -15.25 -28.24 -3.05
CA ARG A 499 -14.31 -28.02 -1.95
C ARG A 499 -13.12 -27.18 -2.38
N ALA A 500 -12.64 -26.35 -1.46
CA ALA A 500 -11.32 -25.73 -1.51
C ALA A 500 -10.52 -26.20 -0.29
N VAL A 501 -9.27 -26.61 -0.52
CA VAL A 501 -8.35 -27.06 0.53
C VAL A 501 -7.12 -26.16 0.53
N ILE A 502 -6.80 -25.61 1.69
CA ILE A 502 -5.61 -24.79 1.93
C ILE A 502 -4.74 -25.55 2.93
N GLU A 503 -3.55 -25.98 2.50
CA GLU A 503 -2.54 -26.58 3.34
C GLU A 503 -1.44 -25.55 3.59
N SER A 504 -1.27 -25.14 4.84
CA SER A 504 -0.33 -24.08 5.22
C SER A 504 0.54 -24.53 6.38
N ALA A 505 1.85 -24.24 6.32
CA ALA A 505 2.76 -24.54 7.42
C ALA A 505 2.42 -23.75 8.70
N MET A 506 1.84 -22.56 8.56
CA MET A 506 1.48 -21.66 9.67
C MET A 506 0.03 -21.18 9.55
N PRO A 507 -0.60 -20.75 10.67
CA PRO A 507 -1.89 -20.06 10.59
C PRO A 507 -1.79 -18.79 9.73
N GLY A 508 -2.86 -18.46 9.01
CA GLY A 508 -2.87 -17.32 8.11
C GLY A 508 -4.26 -16.91 7.65
N LEU A 509 -4.33 -15.77 6.97
CA LEU A 509 -5.54 -15.26 6.32
C LEU A 509 -5.41 -15.39 4.80
N TYR A 510 -6.54 -15.58 4.15
CA TYR A 510 -6.63 -15.74 2.71
C TYR A 510 -7.86 -15.01 2.18
N TYR A 511 -7.72 -14.38 1.02
CA TYR A 511 -8.87 -14.10 0.19
C TYR A 511 -9.34 -15.39 -0.46
N LEU A 512 -10.63 -15.64 -0.43
CA LEU A 512 -11.31 -16.70 -1.15
C LEU A 512 -12.49 -16.05 -1.86
N ARG A 513 -12.36 -15.85 -3.18
CA ARG A 513 -13.40 -15.29 -4.04
C ARG A 513 -14.08 -16.40 -4.81
N VAL A 514 -15.41 -16.36 -4.87
CA VAL A 514 -16.21 -17.29 -5.66
C VAL A 514 -17.20 -16.53 -6.53
N ARG A 515 -17.57 -17.10 -7.68
CA ARG A 515 -18.61 -16.55 -8.56
C ARG A 515 -20.00 -16.69 -7.92
N ASP A 516 -20.96 -15.95 -8.48
CA ASP A 516 -22.37 -16.02 -8.09
C ASP A 516 -22.90 -17.47 -8.09
N GLY A 517 -23.78 -17.74 -7.13
CA GLY A 517 -24.38 -19.07 -6.93
C GLY A 517 -23.47 -20.08 -6.22
N ILE A 518 -22.28 -19.68 -5.77
CA ILE A 518 -21.39 -20.51 -4.95
C ILE A 518 -21.29 -19.88 -3.56
N ASP A 519 -21.74 -20.59 -2.53
CA ASP A 519 -21.49 -20.21 -1.15
C ASP A 519 -20.27 -20.94 -0.58
N VAL A 520 -19.63 -20.31 0.40
CA VAL A 520 -18.47 -20.87 1.10
C VAL A 520 -18.86 -21.14 2.54
N ARG A 521 -18.68 -22.38 2.99
CA ARG A 521 -18.91 -22.78 4.38
C ARG A 521 -17.63 -23.33 5.00
N PRO A 522 -17.26 -22.91 6.23
CA PRO A 522 -16.08 -23.44 6.89
C PRO A 522 -16.25 -24.95 7.11
N GLY A 523 -15.24 -25.71 6.69
CA GLY A 523 -15.11 -27.13 6.97
C GLY A 523 -14.13 -27.35 8.11
N ARG A 524 -13.23 -28.33 7.96
CA ARG A 524 -12.24 -28.64 8.98
C ARG A 524 -11.19 -27.53 9.07
N GLY A 525 -11.01 -26.97 10.27
CA GLY A 525 -9.90 -26.04 10.58
C GLY A 525 -10.06 -24.62 10.02
N GLY A 526 -11.12 -24.34 9.27
CA GLY A 526 -11.39 -23.05 8.64
C GLY A 526 -12.32 -22.17 9.46
N ARG A 527 -12.16 -20.85 9.31
CA ARG A 527 -13.12 -19.85 9.78
C ARG A 527 -13.37 -18.80 8.70
N ILE A 528 -14.56 -18.23 8.68
CA ILE A 528 -14.83 -17.01 7.90
C ILE A 528 -14.55 -15.83 8.84
N ALA A 529 -13.60 -14.99 8.47
CA ALA A 529 -13.28 -13.75 9.19
C ALA A 529 -14.14 -12.59 8.69
N ASP A 530 -14.48 -12.58 7.39
CA ASP A 530 -15.35 -11.58 6.77
C ASP A 530 -15.98 -12.12 5.47
N LYS A 531 -17.11 -11.53 5.07
CA LYS A 531 -17.85 -11.86 3.84
C LYS A 531 -18.38 -10.56 3.24
N LYS A 532 -18.00 -10.27 1.99
CA LYS A 532 -18.46 -9.09 1.24
C LYS A 532 -19.05 -9.50 -0.11
N SER A 533 -20.22 -8.96 -0.42
CA SER A 533 -20.74 -9.04 -1.79
C SER A 533 -19.87 -8.19 -2.69
N VAL A 534 -19.51 -8.71 -3.85
CA VAL A 534 -18.69 -8.00 -4.86
C VAL A 534 -19.29 -8.28 -6.22
N PHE A 535 -18.94 -7.49 -7.22
CA PHE A 535 -19.48 -7.70 -8.56
C PHE A 535 -19.16 -9.11 -9.07
N GLY A 536 -20.20 -9.79 -9.57
CA GLY A 536 -20.13 -11.13 -10.13
C GLY A 536 -19.78 -12.25 -9.13
N GLY A 537 -19.91 -12.01 -7.82
CA GLY A 537 -19.65 -13.04 -6.82
C GLY A 537 -19.59 -12.58 -5.36
N THR A 538 -18.81 -13.33 -4.56
CA THR A 538 -18.59 -13.01 -3.15
C THR A 538 -17.12 -13.14 -2.81
N LEU A 539 -16.60 -12.15 -2.08
CA LEU A 539 -15.24 -12.16 -1.52
C LEU A 539 -15.32 -12.52 -0.03
N TYR A 540 -14.69 -13.63 0.32
CA TYR A 540 -14.52 -14.05 1.71
C TYR A 540 -13.08 -13.76 2.15
N THR A 541 -12.93 -13.25 3.37
CA THR A 541 -11.67 -13.36 4.10
C THR A 541 -11.77 -14.57 5.00
N VAL A 542 -10.92 -15.56 4.80
CA VAL A 542 -10.93 -16.82 5.56
C VAL A 542 -9.66 -16.99 6.36
N GLY A 543 -9.81 -17.54 7.57
CA GLY A 543 -8.68 -17.91 8.42
C GLY A 543 -8.42 -19.40 8.38
N CYS A 544 -7.15 -19.78 8.29
CA CYS A 544 -6.70 -21.16 8.30
C CYS A 544 -5.78 -21.40 9.50
N ARG A 545 -5.85 -22.59 10.08
CA ARG A 545 -4.86 -23.09 11.04
C ARG A 545 -3.66 -23.68 10.29
N SER A 546 -2.56 -23.93 11.01
CA SER A 546 -1.47 -24.74 10.49
C SER A 546 -1.98 -26.15 10.13
N GLY A 547 -1.45 -26.71 9.05
CA GLY A 547 -1.87 -27.96 8.44
C GLY A 547 -2.97 -27.77 7.41
N ARG A 548 -3.87 -28.76 7.32
CA ARG A 548 -4.92 -28.84 6.31
C ARG A 548 -6.19 -28.16 6.77
N THR A 549 -6.64 -27.15 6.02
CA THR A 549 -7.91 -26.45 6.20
C THR A 549 -8.83 -26.70 4.99
N GLU A 550 -10.11 -26.98 5.23
CA GLU A 550 -11.09 -27.24 4.17
C GLU A 550 -12.26 -26.25 4.23
N PHE A 551 -12.73 -25.81 3.06
CA PHE A 551 -13.96 -25.06 2.85
C PHE A 551 -14.86 -25.81 1.88
N ARG A 552 -16.16 -25.89 2.17
CA ARG A 552 -17.16 -26.47 1.27
C ARG A 552 -17.68 -25.37 0.34
N LEU A 553 -17.80 -25.69 -0.94
CA LEU A 553 -18.30 -24.82 -1.99
C LEU A 553 -19.65 -25.35 -2.47
N GLY A 554 -20.68 -24.51 -2.43
CA GLY A 554 -22.00 -24.81 -3.01
C GLY A 554 -23.17 -24.40 -2.14
#